data_AF-F3M6Y0-F1
#
_entry.id   AF-F3M6Y0-F1
#
_cell.length_a   1.000
_cell.length_b   1.000
_cell.length_c   1.000
_cell.angle_alpha   90.00
_cell.angle_beta   90.00
_cell.angle_gamma   90.00
#
_symmetry.space_group_name_H-M   'P 1'
#
loop_
_entity.id
_entity.type
_entity.pdbx_description
1 polymer ?
#
loop_
_entity_poly.entity_id
_entity_poly.type
_entity_poly.pdbx_seq_one_letter_code
_entity_poly.pdbx_strand_id
1 'polypeptide(L)'
;MRMIWIPSLLGTILAIGVMWRVAPSEPMPSFLFEVAGESPSPTMEAAFTLAHIGVATGPLVSVFYLSSLLMLGRTRVGAKMLHPLQAYGRMALTNYIGQTVILVGIQRFMLNTTPTTYVVSTFVSLGIVFFQIITSHLWMRWFQYGPLEWLWRCGTYWTLVPIRKQTGDL
;
A
#
# COMPACT_ATOMS: atom_id res chain seq x y z
N MET A 1 -12.22 -11.62 18.13
CA MET A 1 -11.27 -10.63 17.55
C MET A 1 -10.07 -10.34 18.44
N ARG A 2 -10.24 -9.98 19.72
CA ARG A 2 -9.09 -9.78 20.64
C ARG A 2 -8.11 -10.96 20.71
N MET A 3 -8.64 -12.19 20.72
CA MET A 3 -7.86 -13.44 20.73
C MET A 3 -6.99 -13.66 19.47
N ILE A 4 -7.30 -12.99 18.35
CA ILE A 4 -6.52 -13.04 17.09
C ILE A 4 -5.59 -11.82 17.01
N TRP A 5 -6.04 -10.68 17.52
CA TRP A 5 -5.29 -9.42 17.48
C TRP A 5 -4.04 -9.43 18.36
N ILE A 6 -4.12 -9.94 19.60
CA ILE A 6 -2.99 -9.99 20.53
C ILE A 6 -1.82 -10.84 19.97
N PRO A 7 -2.02 -12.10 19.54
CA PRO A 7 -0.92 -12.90 19.01
C PRO A 7 -0.37 -12.34 17.70
N SER A 8 -1.21 -11.78 16.83
CA SER A 8 -0.75 -11.15 15.58
C SER A 8 0.05 -9.87 15.83
N LEU A 9 -0.30 -9.08 16.84
CA LEU A 9 0.49 -7.93 17.30
C LEU A 9 1.86 -8.38 17.81
N LEU A 10 1.90 -9.35 18.74
CA LEU A 10 3.16 -9.84 19.31
C LEU A 10 4.07 -10.43 18.22
N GLY A 11 3.49 -11.22 17.31
CA GLY A 11 4.20 -11.76 16.16
C GLY A 11 4.71 -10.69 15.20
N THR A 12 3.95 -9.61 15.00
CA THR A 12 4.38 -8.45 14.18
C THR A 12 5.53 -7.69 14.86
N ILE A 13 5.47 -7.47 16.18
CA ILE A 13 6.56 -6.82 16.93
C ILE A 13 7.83 -7.66 16.85
N LEU A 14 7.72 -8.98 17.02
CA LEU A 14 8.85 -9.90 16.88
C LEU A 14 9.43 -9.85 15.47
N ALA A 15 8.58 -9.91 14.44
CA ALA A 15 9.01 -9.83 13.04
C ALA A 15 9.77 -8.54 12.75
N ILE A 16 9.24 -7.38 13.20
CA ILE A 16 9.91 -6.08 13.06
C ILE A 16 11.24 -6.08 13.80
N GLY A 17 11.30 -6.63 15.01
CA GLY A 17 12.54 -6.76 15.79
C GLY A 17 13.61 -7.60 15.08
N VAL A 18 13.21 -8.71 14.44
CA VAL A 18 14.10 -9.55 13.63
C VAL A 18 14.57 -8.79 12.37
N MET A 19 13.65 -8.14 11.66
CA MET A 19 13.99 -7.33 10.49
C MET A 19 14.97 -6.20 10.85
N TRP A 20 14.79 -5.55 12.00
CA TRP A 20 15.70 -4.51 12.49
C TRP A 20 17.10 -5.03 12.78
N ARG A 21 17.23 -6.28 13.25
CA ARG A 21 18.53 -6.92 13.50
C ARG A 21 19.26 -7.31 12.22
N VAL A 22 18.53 -7.62 11.16
CA VAL A 22 19.07 -8.04 9.86
C VAL A 22 19.28 -6.85 8.90
N ALA A 23 18.65 -5.71 9.19
CA ALA A 23 18.71 -4.53 8.33
C ALA A 23 20.17 -4.05 8.14
N PRO A 24 20.65 -3.90 6.89
CA PRO A 24 21.98 -3.37 6.63
C PRO A 24 22.09 -1.91 7.03
N SER A 25 23.27 -1.49 7.52
CA SER A 25 23.57 -0.09 7.85
C SER A 25 23.76 0.79 6.61
N GLU A 26 24.16 0.17 5.50
CA GLU A 26 24.31 0.80 4.20
C GLU A 26 22.96 0.81 3.43
N PRO A 27 22.71 1.83 2.58
CA PRO A 27 21.51 1.85 1.74
C PRO A 27 21.39 0.59 0.91
N MET A 28 20.18 0.02 0.87
CA MET A 28 19.91 -1.18 0.09
C MET A 28 20.22 -0.90 -1.40
N PRO A 29 20.88 -1.84 -2.11
CA PRO A 29 21.10 -1.70 -3.54
C PRO A 29 19.76 -1.52 -4.27
N SER A 30 19.76 -0.72 -5.34
CA SER A 30 18.55 -0.36 -6.08
C SER A 30 17.84 -1.55 -6.74
N PHE A 31 18.54 -2.69 -6.86
CA PHE A 31 18.03 -3.90 -7.47
C PHE A 31 18.40 -5.12 -6.63
N LEU A 32 17.42 -6.04 -6.48
CA LEU A 32 17.58 -7.34 -5.83
C LEU A 32 17.69 -8.43 -6.90
N PHE A 33 18.64 -8.28 -7.82
CA PHE A 33 18.92 -9.30 -8.84
C PHE A 33 20.34 -9.82 -8.64
N GLU A 34 20.47 -11.14 -8.67
CA GLU A 34 21.77 -11.80 -8.65
C GLU A 34 22.41 -11.65 -10.03
N VAL A 35 23.63 -11.11 -10.08
CA VAL A 35 24.39 -11.02 -11.32
C VAL A 35 25.03 -12.39 -11.54
N ALA A 36 24.65 -13.07 -12.62
CA ALA A 36 25.18 -14.39 -12.94
C ALA A 36 26.72 -14.33 -13.04
N GLY A 37 27.41 -15.03 -12.13
CA GLY A 37 28.87 -15.11 -12.07
C GLY A 37 29.53 -14.24 -11.00
N GLU A 38 28.79 -13.40 -10.28
CA GLU A 38 29.30 -12.67 -9.11
C GLU A 38 28.67 -13.18 -7.81
N SER A 39 29.48 -13.46 -6.80
CA SER A 39 28.98 -13.77 -5.46
C SER A 39 28.28 -12.53 -4.88
N PRO A 40 27.07 -12.67 -4.28
CA PRO A 40 26.37 -11.53 -3.69
C PRO A 40 27.26 -10.81 -2.67
N SER A 41 27.30 -9.47 -2.73
CA SER A 41 27.93 -8.70 -1.67
C SER A 41 27.21 -8.97 -0.34
N PRO A 42 27.88 -8.83 0.82
CA PRO A 42 27.24 -9.00 2.14
C PRO A 42 26.00 -8.12 2.32
N THR A 43 25.99 -6.93 1.70
CA THR A 43 24.84 -6.02 1.66
C THR A 43 23.68 -6.56 0.83
N MET A 44 23.95 -7.23 -0.29
CA MET A 44 22.95 -7.88 -1.13
C MET A 44 22.36 -9.12 -0.43
N GLU A 45 23.18 -9.92 0.24
CA GLU A 45 22.72 -11.08 1.03
C GLU A 45 21.80 -10.67 2.18
N ALA A 46 22.18 -9.63 2.93
CA ALA A 46 21.32 -9.04 3.97
C ALA A 46 20.00 -8.52 3.38
N ALA A 47 20.06 -7.90 2.20
CA ALA A 47 18.90 -7.37 1.50
C ALA A 47 17.92 -8.47 1.06
N PHE A 48 18.43 -9.58 0.50
CA PHE A 48 17.60 -10.75 0.17
C PHE A 48 17.02 -11.41 1.42
N THR A 49 17.80 -11.54 2.49
CA THR A 49 17.34 -12.12 3.76
C THR A 49 16.20 -11.29 4.35
N LEU A 50 16.34 -9.95 4.35
CA LEU A 50 15.32 -9.02 4.78
C LEU A 50 14.03 -9.15 3.95
N ALA A 51 14.16 -9.28 2.62
CA ALA A 51 13.04 -9.47 1.72
C ALA A 51 12.30 -10.80 1.98
N HIS A 52 13.03 -11.90 2.18
CA HIS A 52 12.44 -13.21 2.51
C HIS A 52 11.68 -13.17 3.83
N ILE A 53 12.27 -12.57 4.87
CA ILE A 53 11.60 -12.38 6.17
C ILE A 53 10.33 -11.55 5.98
N GLY A 54 10.38 -10.49 5.19
CA GLY A 54 9.23 -9.64 4.89
C GLY A 54 8.09 -10.42 4.21
N VAL A 55 8.39 -11.22 3.19
CA VAL A 55 7.40 -12.05 2.50
C VAL A 55 6.82 -13.12 3.42
N ALA A 56 7.67 -13.80 4.20
CA ALA A 56 7.24 -14.84 5.12
C ALA A 56 6.35 -14.30 6.27
N THR A 57 6.63 -13.09 6.75
CA THR A 57 5.88 -12.44 7.83
C THR A 57 4.67 -11.64 7.31
N GLY A 58 4.60 -11.37 6.01
CA GLY A 58 3.53 -10.60 5.36
C GLY A 58 2.11 -11.04 5.72
N PRO A 59 1.75 -12.33 5.70
CA PRO A 59 0.42 -12.80 6.09
C PRO A 59 0.08 -12.48 7.56
N LEU A 60 1.05 -12.63 8.47
CA LEU A 60 0.88 -12.35 9.89
C LEU A 60 0.60 -10.86 10.12
N VAL A 61 1.40 -10.01 9.49
CA VAL A 61 1.25 -8.54 9.52
C VAL A 61 -0.10 -8.14 8.92
N SER A 62 -0.52 -8.78 7.82
CA SER A 62 -1.82 -8.54 7.18
C SER A 62 -3.00 -8.85 8.11
N VAL A 63 -2.94 -9.97 8.84
CA VAL A 63 -3.96 -10.33 9.85
C VAL A 63 -3.98 -9.32 10.99
N PHE A 64 -2.82 -8.84 11.44
CA PHE A 64 -2.73 -7.79 12.44
C PHE A 64 -3.39 -6.48 11.97
N TYR A 65 -3.06 -5.99 10.77
CA TYR A 65 -3.67 -4.79 10.21
C TYR A 65 -5.19 -4.95 10.02
N LEU A 66 -5.63 -6.05 9.42
CA LEU A 66 -7.05 -6.31 9.18
C LEU A 66 -7.84 -6.36 10.49
N SER A 67 -7.37 -7.12 11.47
CA SER A 67 -8.04 -7.23 12.77
C SER A 67 -8.06 -5.89 13.51
N SER A 68 -6.99 -5.09 13.41
CA SER A 68 -6.93 -3.73 13.95
C SER A 68 -7.97 -2.81 13.32
N LEU A 69 -8.06 -2.77 11.98
CA LEU A 69 -9.02 -1.94 11.26
C LEU A 69 -10.46 -2.34 11.56
N LEU A 70 -10.75 -3.65 11.62
CA LEU A 70 -12.07 -4.16 11.97
C LEU A 70 -12.45 -3.83 13.42
N MET A 71 -11.51 -3.89 14.36
CA MET A 71 -11.76 -3.50 15.75
C MET A 71 -11.99 -1.99 15.87
N LEU A 72 -11.19 -1.18 15.17
CA LEU A 72 -11.33 0.26 15.16
C LEU A 72 -12.67 0.69 14.53
N GLY A 73 -13.08 0.04 13.44
CA GLY A 73 -14.36 0.28 12.77
C GLY A 73 -15.60 -0.03 13.62
N ARG A 74 -15.48 -0.86 14.68
CA ARG A 74 -16.56 -1.11 15.64
C ARG A 74 -16.81 0.06 16.59
N THR A 75 -15.84 0.98 16.72
CA THR A 75 -15.98 2.16 17.59
C THR A 75 -16.55 3.33 16.81
N ARG A 76 -17.35 4.20 17.47
CA ARG A 76 -17.95 5.38 16.82
C ARG A 76 -16.89 6.37 16.30
N VAL A 77 -15.78 6.50 17.03
CA VAL A 77 -14.65 7.36 16.64
C VAL A 77 -13.89 6.75 15.46
N GLY A 78 -13.54 5.47 15.55
CA GLY A 78 -12.84 4.78 14.47
C GLY A 78 -13.65 4.73 13.18
N ALA A 79 -14.96 4.47 13.25
CA ALA A 79 -15.83 4.53 12.08
C ALA A 79 -15.83 5.91 11.40
N LYS A 80 -15.85 7.00 12.18
CA LYS A 80 -15.73 8.36 11.65
C LYS A 80 -14.37 8.61 10.99
N MET A 81 -13.28 8.15 11.60
CA MET A 81 -11.93 8.31 11.04
C MET A 81 -11.72 7.49 9.76
N LEU A 82 -12.31 6.30 9.69
CA LEU A 82 -12.19 5.42 8.51
C LEU A 82 -13.13 5.82 7.38
N HIS A 83 -14.15 6.64 7.64
CA HIS A 83 -15.11 7.09 6.62
C HIS A 83 -14.45 7.63 5.33
N PRO A 84 -13.48 8.57 5.37
CA PRO A 84 -12.80 9.04 4.16
C PRO A 84 -12.00 7.93 3.46
N LEU A 85 -11.45 6.97 4.21
CA LEU A 85 -10.71 5.84 3.67
C LEU A 85 -11.60 4.83 2.93
N GLN A 86 -12.92 4.83 3.15
CA GLN A 86 -13.83 3.92 2.44
C GLN A 86 -13.84 4.20 0.93
N ALA A 87 -13.89 5.47 0.53
CA ALA A 87 -13.85 5.84 -0.88
C ALA A 87 -12.49 5.48 -1.52
N TYR A 88 -11.40 5.73 -0.79
CA TYR A 88 -10.05 5.35 -1.20
C TYR A 88 -9.90 3.83 -1.39
N GLY A 89 -10.42 3.03 -0.46
CA GLY A 89 -10.37 1.57 -0.53
C GLY A 89 -11.25 0.97 -1.64
N ARG A 90 -12.38 1.60 -1.97
CA ARG A 90 -13.22 1.19 -3.12
C ARG A 90 -12.53 1.41 -4.48
N MET A 91 -11.53 2.28 -4.51
CA MET A 91 -10.71 2.61 -5.68
C MET A 91 -9.28 2.07 -5.53
N ALA A 92 -9.09 0.95 -4.82
CA ALA A 92 -7.76 0.41 -4.51
C ALA A 92 -6.88 0.16 -5.75
N LEU A 93 -7.44 -0.40 -6.83
CA LEU A 93 -6.69 -0.68 -8.05
C LEU A 93 -6.36 0.62 -8.81
N THR A 94 -7.33 1.52 -8.93
CA THR A 94 -7.12 2.85 -9.54
C THR A 94 -6.07 3.64 -8.77
N ASN A 95 -6.14 3.65 -7.44
CA ASN A 95 -5.19 4.40 -6.60
C ASN A 95 -3.80 3.77 -6.63
N TYR A 96 -3.71 2.43 -6.65
CA TYR A 96 -2.43 1.73 -6.78
C TYR A 96 -1.72 2.11 -8.09
N ILE A 97 -2.40 1.98 -9.24
CA ILE A 97 -1.83 2.34 -10.53
C ILE A 97 -1.57 3.84 -10.63
N GLY A 98 -2.50 4.67 -10.15
CA GLY A 98 -2.33 6.12 -10.11
C GLY A 98 -1.13 6.55 -9.28
N GLN A 99 -0.88 5.91 -8.13
CA GLN A 99 0.27 6.20 -7.27
C GLN A 99 1.57 5.84 -7.99
N THR A 100 1.62 4.68 -8.63
CA THR A 100 2.77 4.25 -9.43
C THR A 100 3.05 5.23 -10.57
N VAL A 101 2.03 5.64 -11.33
CA VAL A 101 2.19 6.61 -12.42
C VAL A 101 2.70 7.97 -11.90
N ILE A 102 2.15 8.45 -10.78
CA ILE A 102 2.59 9.71 -10.16
C ILE A 102 4.04 9.60 -9.69
N LEU A 103 4.41 8.53 -8.98
CA LEU A 103 5.77 8.34 -8.47
C LEU A 103 6.79 8.20 -9.61
N VAL A 104 6.50 7.38 -10.62
CA VAL A 104 7.36 7.22 -11.80
C VAL A 104 7.46 8.53 -12.57
N GLY A 105 6.35 9.26 -12.72
CA GLY A 105 6.33 10.59 -13.33
C GLY A 105 7.21 11.58 -12.57
N ILE A 106 7.04 11.71 -11.26
CA ILE A 106 7.87 12.56 -10.40
C ILE A 106 9.35 12.16 -10.54
N GLN A 107 9.65 10.86 -10.52
CA GLN A 107 11.02 10.39 -10.68
C GLN A 107 11.63 10.81 -12.02
N ARG A 108 10.89 10.65 -13.12
CA ARG A 108 11.35 10.97 -14.48
C ARG A 108 11.48 12.48 -14.74
N PHE A 109 10.56 13.29 -14.22
CA PHE A 109 10.48 14.72 -14.52
C PHE A 109 11.17 15.63 -13.49
N MET A 110 11.20 15.24 -12.21
CA MET A 110 11.65 16.12 -11.11
C MET A 110 12.92 15.63 -10.41
N LEU A 111 13.20 14.32 -10.40
CA LEU A 111 14.25 13.73 -9.57
C LEU A 111 15.42 13.14 -10.36
N ASN A 112 15.57 13.49 -11.63
CA ASN A 112 16.61 12.92 -12.50
C ASN A 112 18.06 13.30 -12.08
N THR A 113 18.24 14.07 -11.00
CA THR A 113 19.53 14.69 -10.62
C THR A 113 19.91 14.65 -9.14
N THR A 114 19.07 14.19 -8.21
CA THR A 114 19.45 14.20 -6.77
C THR A 114 18.94 12.98 -6.00
N PRO A 115 19.80 12.30 -5.20
CA PRO A 115 19.36 11.28 -4.25
C PRO A 115 18.40 11.89 -3.23
N THR A 116 17.19 11.35 -3.13
CA THR A 116 16.17 11.81 -2.18
C THR A 116 16.29 11.04 -0.86
N THR A 117 16.44 11.75 0.26
CA THR A 117 16.45 11.14 1.60
C THR A 117 15.12 10.44 1.89
N TYR A 118 15.15 9.33 2.64
CA TYR A 118 13.95 8.59 3.08
C TYR A 118 12.84 9.48 3.66
N VAL A 119 13.22 10.55 4.37
CA VAL A 119 12.29 11.54 4.95
C VAL A 119 11.49 12.26 3.86
N VAL A 120 12.17 12.77 2.83
CA VAL A 120 11.51 13.50 1.73
C VAL A 120 10.59 12.57 0.95
N SER A 121 11.04 11.35 0.64
CA SER A 121 10.22 10.32 -0.03
C SER A 121 8.96 9.97 0.78
N THR A 122 9.07 9.94 2.11
CA THR A 122 7.93 9.70 3.00
C THR A 122 6.92 10.84 2.91
N PHE A 123 7.35 12.10 2.99
CA PHE A 123 6.44 13.25 2.87
C PHE A 123 5.78 13.33 1.49
N VAL A 124 6.52 13.07 0.41
CA VAL A 124 5.96 13.01 -0.95
C VAL A 124 4.88 11.92 -1.02
N SER A 125 5.17 10.73 -0.50
CA SER A 125 4.22 9.61 -0.50
C SER A 125 2.96 9.94 0.30
N LEU A 126 3.10 10.56 1.48
CA LEU A 126 1.97 11.02 2.29
C LEU A 126 1.13 12.06 1.54
N GLY A 127 1.78 13.00 0.84
CA GLY A 127 1.11 13.99 0.02
C GLY A 127 0.29 13.36 -1.11
N ILE A 128 0.86 12.35 -1.80
CA ILE A 128 0.17 11.61 -2.86
C ILE A 128 -1.04 10.86 -2.28
N VAL A 129 -0.88 10.14 -1.18
CA VAL A 129 -1.98 9.41 -0.53
C VAL A 129 -3.09 10.37 -0.12
N PHE A 130 -2.75 11.53 0.46
CA PHE A 130 -3.73 12.54 0.83
C PHE A 130 -4.50 13.07 -0.38
N PHE A 131 -3.79 13.40 -1.46
CA PHE A 131 -4.39 13.81 -2.73
C PHE A 131 -5.32 12.74 -3.32
N GLN A 132 -4.90 11.47 -3.27
CA GLN A 132 -5.71 10.35 -3.75
C GLN A 132 -6.96 10.10 -2.90
N ILE A 133 -6.89 10.27 -1.58
CA ILE A 133 -8.07 10.17 -0.71
C ILE A 133 -9.11 11.22 -1.10
N ILE A 134 -8.69 12.48 -1.31
CA ILE A 134 -9.58 13.57 -1.74
C ILE A 134 -10.19 13.26 -3.11
N THR A 135 -9.34 12.90 -4.07
CA THR A 135 -9.75 12.61 -5.45
C THR A 135 -10.71 11.41 -5.50
N SER A 136 -10.43 10.35 -4.72
CA SER A 136 -11.31 9.20 -4.59
C SER A 136 -12.66 9.59 -4.00
N HIS A 137 -12.66 10.43 -2.96
CA HIS A 137 -13.90 10.87 -2.34
C HIS A 137 -14.74 11.73 -3.29
N LEU A 138 -14.11 12.58 -4.09
CA LEU A 138 -14.79 13.39 -5.09
C LEU A 138 -15.35 12.52 -6.23
N TRP A 139 -14.56 11.57 -6.74
CA TRP A 139 -14.96 10.63 -7.78
C TRP A 139 -16.19 9.80 -7.36
N MET A 140 -16.15 9.25 -6.15
CA MET A 140 -17.20 8.38 -5.62
C MET A 140 -18.51 9.12 -5.29
N ARG A 141 -18.54 10.46 -5.36
CA ARG A 141 -19.81 11.22 -5.33
C ARG A 141 -20.63 10.99 -6.60
N TRP A 142 -19.98 10.82 -7.75
CA TRP A 142 -20.65 10.68 -9.05
C TRP A 142 -20.64 9.26 -9.59
N PHE A 143 -19.59 8.49 -9.30
CA PHE A 143 -19.37 7.14 -9.83
C PHE A 143 -19.48 6.06 -8.73
N GLN A 144 -19.86 4.85 -9.13
CA GLN A 144 -19.96 3.69 -8.23
C GLN A 144 -18.64 2.91 -8.10
N TYR A 145 -17.76 3.04 -9.07
CA TYR A 145 -16.49 2.33 -9.15
C TYR A 145 -15.39 3.29 -9.61
N GLY A 146 -14.15 2.99 -9.24
CA GLY A 146 -13.01 3.63 -9.90
C GLY A 146 -12.89 3.18 -11.35
N PRO A 147 -12.20 3.95 -12.21
CA PRO A 147 -12.05 3.65 -13.63
C PRO A 147 -11.50 2.25 -13.91
N LEU A 148 -10.44 1.85 -13.18
CA LEU A 148 -9.80 0.55 -13.39
C LEU A 148 -10.61 -0.59 -12.79
N GLU A 149 -11.27 -0.37 -11.67
CA GLU A 149 -12.18 -1.35 -11.07
C GLU A 149 -13.38 -1.62 -11.99
N TRP A 150 -13.90 -0.58 -12.63
CA TRP A 150 -14.97 -0.70 -13.62
C TRP A 150 -14.50 -1.50 -14.83
N LEU A 151 -13.32 -1.19 -15.37
CA LEU A 151 -12.75 -1.92 -16.49
C LEU A 151 -12.52 -3.41 -16.14
N TRP A 152 -12.00 -3.68 -14.95
CA TRP A 152 -11.81 -5.04 -14.44
C TRP A 152 -13.13 -5.81 -14.31
N ARG A 153 -14.20 -5.15 -13.83
CA ARG A 153 -15.54 -5.76 -13.76
C ARG A 153 -16.09 -6.04 -15.14
N CYS A 154 -15.98 -5.10 -16.08
CA CYS A 154 -16.44 -5.31 -17.45
C CYS A 154 -15.69 -6.47 -18.12
N GLY A 155 -14.39 -6.60 -17.88
CA GLY A 155 -13.59 -7.73 -18.36
C GLY A 155 -13.96 -9.07 -17.72
N THR A 156 -14.19 -9.10 -16.40
CA THR A 156 -14.57 -10.33 -15.69
C THR A 156 -15.95 -10.83 -16.10
N TYR A 157 -16.93 -9.94 -16.20
CA TYR A 157 -18.32 -10.31 -16.49
C TYR A 157 -18.67 -10.26 -17.98
N TRP A 158 -17.73 -9.85 -18.85
CA TRP A 158 -17.96 -9.65 -20.28
C TRP A 158 -19.20 -8.80 -20.61
N THR A 159 -19.56 -7.90 -19.71
CA THR A 159 -20.77 -7.07 -19.78
C THR A 159 -20.47 -5.66 -19.32
N LEU A 160 -21.07 -4.67 -19.98
CA LEU A 160 -20.89 -3.26 -19.64
C LEU A 160 -21.77 -2.90 -18.42
N VAL A 161 -21.13 -2.85 -17.25
CA VAL A 161 -21.78 -2.45 -16.00
C VAL A 161 -21.95 -0.92 -15.96
N PRO A 162 -23.06 -0.35 -15.48
CA PRO A 162 -23.20 1.10 -15.34
C PRO A 162 -22.19 1.66 -14.33
N ILE A 163 -21.44 2.69 -14.71
CA ILE A 163 -20.41 3.32 -13.86
C ILE A 163 -20.97 4.45 -12.98
N ARG A 164 -22.02 5.13 -13.43
CA ARG A 164 -22.59 6.31 -12.74
C ARG A 164 -23.60 5.87 -11.69
N LYS A 165 -23.62 6.54 -10.53
CA LYS A 165 -24.69 6.33 -9.54
C LYS A 165 -26.04 6.71 -10.15
N GLN A 166 -27.00 5.81 -10.08
CA GLN A 166 -28.38 6.10 -10.46
C GLN A 166 -28.98 7.05 -9.41
N THR A 167 -29.73 8.06 -9.86
CA THR A 167 -30.21 9.21 -9.07
C THR A 167 -31.32 8.86 -8.06
N GLY A 168 -31.48 7.59 -7.68
CA GLY A 168 -32.54 7.10 -6.76
C GLY A 168 -32.09 6.70 -5.36
N ASP A 169 -30.78 6.66 -5.07
CA ASP A 169 -30.23 6.20 -3.78
C ASP A 169 -29.74 7.38 -2.90
N LEU A 170 -30.57 8.42 -2.74
CA LEU A 170 -30.36 9.51 -1.76
C LEU A 170 -31.33 9.38 -0.59
#